data_AF-A0A0D0DHH6-F1
#
_entry.id   AF-A0A0D0DHH6-F1
#
_cell.length_a   1.000
_cell.length_b   1.000
_cell.length_c   1.000
_cell.angle_alpha   90.00
_cell.angle_beta   90.00
_cell.angle_gamma   90.00
#
_symmetry.space_group_name_H-M   'P 1'
#
loop_
_entity.id
_entity.type
_entity.pdbx_description
1 polymer ?
#
loop_
_entity_poly.entity_id
_entity_poly.type
_entity_poly.pdbx_seq_one_letter_code
_entity_poly.pdbx_strand_id
1 'polypeptide(L)'
;NPMGKNQYSCVVKNDSRVNQILHKYQQHVVMSHHHISQLLLVEHNIKMPTTVTRHRKDLNLQASGATTRLLSFVVKRQLVLDELAQDPLNRRGPWTVCEGIVATSGMLLTRQYIQTEMQIHELNGFLSRAPMAKK
;
A
#
# COMPACT_ATOMS: atom_id res chain seq x y z
N ASN A 1 40.90 -7.23 6.44
CA ASN A 1 41.11 -6.08 7.34
C ASN A 1 41.06 -6.60 8.78
N PRO A 2 42.19 -6.64 9.52
CA PRO A 2 42.31 -7.35 10.80
C PRO A 2 41.84 -6.55 12.03
N MET A 3 41.30 -5.34 11.88
CA MET A 3 40.88 -4.50 13.02
C MET A 3 39.38 -4.54 13.36
N GLY A 4 38.56 -5.38 12.71
CA GLY A 4 37.20 -5.70 13.16
C GLY A 4 36.24 -4.53 13.42
N LYS A 5 36.58 -3.29 13.02
CA LYS A 5 35.69 -2.13 13.11
C LYS A 5 34.67 -2.23 11.98
N ASN A 6 33.60 -2.99 12.23
CA ASN A 6 32.42 -2.94 11.39
C ASN A 6 31.66 -1.64 11.69
N GLN A 7 32.20 -0.53 11.17
CA GLN A 7 31.67 0.83 11.29
C GLN A 7 30.32 1.03 10.58
N TYR A 8 29.82 -0.02 9.91
CA TYR A 8 28.43 -0.15 9.55
C TYR A 8 27.70 -0.81 10.72
N SER A 9 27.11 -0.02 11.62
CA SER A 9 25.96 -0.50 12.40
C SER A 9 24.78 -0.68 11.43
N CYS A 10 24.93 -1.59 10.48
CA CYS A 10 23.86 -1.93 9.58
C CYS A 10 22.79 -2.56 10.46
N VAL A 11 21.59 -1.95 10.46
CA VAL A 11 20.39 -2.54 11.04
C VAL A 11 20.38 -4.02 10.65
N VAL A 12 20.29 -4.88 11.67
CA VAL A 12 20.42 -6.32 11.52
C VAL A 12 19.52 -6.77 10.38
N LYS A 13 20.12 -7.47 9.42
CA LYS A 13 19.41 -8.07 8.28
C LYS A 13 18.30 -8.95 8.89
N ASN A 14 17.04 -8.59 8.66
CA ASN A 14 15.84 -9.22 9.22
C ASN A 14 15.47 -8.87 10.68
N ASP A 15 15.59 -7.60 11.08
CA ASP A 15 14.91 -7.14 12.30
C ASP A 15 13.37 -7.31 12.15
N SER A 16 12.80 -8.24 12.92
CA SER A 16 11.36 -8.52 12.97
C SER A 16 10.53 -7.25 13.24
N ARG A 17 11.07 -6.33 14.04
CA ARG A 17 10.42 -5.05 14.36
C ARG A 17 10.26 -4.19 13.11
N VAL A 18 11.31 -4.06 12.31
CA VAL A 18 11.29 -3.30 11.05
C VAL A 18 10.29 -3.90 10.09
N ASN A 19 10.27 -5.23 9.97
CA ASN A 19 9.34 -5.93 9.08
C ASN A 19 7.88 -5.63 9.46
N GLN A 20 7.54 -5.73 10.75
CA GLN A 20 6.20 -5.40 11.25
C GLN A 20 5.81 -3.95 10.95
N ILE A 21 6.74 -3.00 11.14
CA ILE A 21 6.49 -1.59 10.83
C ILE A 21 6.24 -1.39 9.33
N LEU A 22 7.02 -2.02 8.46
CA LEU A 22 6.84 -1.91 7.01
C LEU A 22 5.51 -2.52 6.55
N HIS A 23 5.05 -3.62 7.17
CA HIS A 23 3.72 -4.18 6.92
C HIS A 23 2.62 -3.21 7.33
N LYS A 24 2.73 -2.57 8.50
CA LYS A 24 1.77 -1.55 8.96
C LYS A 24 1.72 -0.36 8.01
N TYR A 25 2.86 0.14 7.56
CA TYR A 25 2.89 1.23 6.58
C TYR A 25 2.26 0.85 5.25
N GLN A 26 2.45 -0.38 4.78
CA GLN A 26 1.74 -0.88 3.60
C GLN A 26 0.22 -0.91 3.84
N GLN A 27 -0.25 -1.37 5.01
CA GLN A 27 -1.68 -1.35 5.38
C GLN A 27 -2.29 0.05 5.33
N HIS A 28 -1.51 1.07 5.70
CA HIS A 28 -1.91 2.48 5.60
C HIS A 28 -1.60 3.11 4.23
N VAL A 29 -1.30 2.31 3.21
CA VAL A 29 -1.00 2.75 1.84
C VAL A 29 0.18 3.76 1.78
N VAL A 30 1.07 3.71 2.77
CA VAL A 30 2.27 4.54 2.82
C VAL A 30 3.37 3.86 2.01
N MET A 31 3.63 4.41 0.82
CA MET A 31 4.46 3.75 -0.19
C MET A 31 5.76 4.45 -0.55
N SER A 32 5.85 5.75 -0.32
CA SER A 32 7.02 6.54 -0.70
C SER A 32 8.21 6.13 0.17
N HIS A 33 9.30 5.68 -0.43
CA HIS A 33 10.48 5.24 0.31
C HIS A 33 11.10 6.40 1.12
N HIS A 34 11.04 7.63 0.61
CA HIS A 34 11.44 8.82 1.35
C HIS A 34 10.54 9.05 2.57
N HIS A 35 9.22 8.95 2.40
CA HIS A 35 8.27 9.12 3.49
C HIS A 35 8.42 8.02 4.55
N ILE A 36 8.54 6.76 4.13
CA ILE A 36 8.80 5.62 5.02
C ILE A 36 10.11 5.82 5.80
N SER A 37 11.18 6.27 5.14
CA SER A 37 12.45 6.53 5.83
C SER A 37 12.33 7.66 6.86
N GLN A 38 11.53 8.69 6.59
CA GLN A 38 11.25 9.77 7.54
C GLN A 38 10.44 9.24 8.72
N LEU A 39 9.36 8.50 8.48
CA LEU A 39 8.53 7.90 9.54
C LEU A 39 9.32 6.92 10.41
N LEU A 40 10.16 6.07 9.81
CA LEU A 40 11.06 5.18 10.55
C LEU A 40 11.98 5.95 11.51
N LEU A 41 12.50 7.09 11.07
CA LEU A 41 13.37 7.92 11.90
C LEU A 41 12.58 8.64 13.00
N VAL A 42 11.45 9.26 12.67
CA VAL A 42 10.65 10.08 13.60
C VAL A 42 9.92 9.22 14.63
N GLU A 43 9.23 8.16 14.20
CA GLU A 43 8.35 7.37 15.06
C GLU A 43 9.09 6.26 15.81
N HIS A 44 10.20 5.78 15.24
CA HIS A 44 10.88 4.59 15.76
C HIS A 44 12.37 4.78 16.02
N ASN A 45 12.92 5.96 15.72
CA ASN A 45 14.36 6.26 15.83
C ASN A 45 15.24 5.29 15.01
N ILE A 46 14.72 4.83 13.87
CA ILE A 46 15.38 3.89 12.97
C ILE A 46 15.89 4.64 11.74
N LYS A 47 17.22 4.69 11.57
CA LYS A 47 17.85 5.37 10.43
C LYS A 47 18.06 4.38 9.27
N MET A 48 17.18 4.44 8.25
CA MET A 48 17.29 3.60 7.04
C MET A 48 16.92 4.34 5.74
N PRO A 49 17.82 5.16 5.19
CA PRO A 49 17.53 5.93 3.97
C PRO A 49 17.65 5.11 2.66
N THR A 50 18.57 4.14 2.57
CA THR A 50 18.91 3.47 1.29
C THR A 50 18.47 2.00 1.19
N THR A 51 17.97 1.42 2.28
CA THR A 51 17.62 -0.01 2.36
C THR A 51 16.12 -0.29 2.34
N VAL A 52 15.24 0.71 2.47
CA VAL A 52 13.77 0.52 2.49
C VAL A 52 13.28 -0.24 1.25
N THR A 53 13.76 0.13 0.05
CA THR A 53 13.37 -0.55 -1.18
C THR A 53 13.82 -2.01 -1.21
N ARG A 54 15.01 -2.32 -0.67
CA ARG A 54 15.52 -3.70 -0.58
C ARG A 54 14.71 -4.51 0.44
N HIS A 55 14.50 -3.98 1.65
CA HIS A 55 13.69 -4.64 2.67
C HIS A 55 12.26 -4.91 2.21
N ARG A 56 11.62 -3.95 1.53
CA ARG A 56 10.29 -4.16 0.97
C ARG A 56 10.27 -5.24 -0.09
N LYS A 57 11.29 -5.31 -0.94
CA LYS A 57 11.44 -6.38 -1.93
C LYS A 57 11.61 -7.75 -1.26
N ASP A 58 12.45 -7.83 -0.22
CA ASP A 58 12.69 -9.06 0.54
C ASP A 58 11.41 -9.54 1.27
N LEU A 59 10.56 -8.61 1.70
CA LEU A 59 9.25 -8.88 2.31
C LEU A 59 8.11 -9.08 1.30
N ASN A 60 8.39 -9.07 0.00
CA ASN A 60 7.39 -9.09 -1.07
C ASN A 60 6.31 -8.00 -0.95
N LEU A 61 6.65 -6.86 -0.32
CA LEU A 61 5.80 -5.67 -0.22
C LEU A 61 5.83 -4.91 -1.55
N GLN A 62 5.00 -5.36 -2.48
CA GLN A 62 4.96 -4.84 -3.84
C GLN A 62 4.26 -3.48 -3.96
N ALA A 63 4.63 -2.77 -5.03
CA ALA A 63 3.98 -1.52 -5.39
C ALA A 63 2.67 -1.74 -6.14
N SER A 64 1.72 -0.81 -6.03
CA SER A 64 0.37 -0.90 -6.63
C SER A 64 0.40 -1.28 -8.10
N GLY A 65 1.25 -0.62 -8.90
CA GLY A 65 1.39 -0.91 -10.33
C GLY A 65 2.03 -2.26 -10.65
N ALA A 66 2.86 -2.81 -9.76
CA ALA A 66 3.41 -4.15 -9.90
C ALA A 66 2.34 -5.20 -9.59
N THR A 67 1.69 -5.07 -8.44
CA THR A 67 0.63 -5.98 -7.98
C THR A 67 -0.56 -6.00 -8.94
N THR A 68 -1.00 -4.84 -9.43
CA THR A 68 -2.09 -4.74 -10.41
C THR A 68 -1.75 -5.40 -11.75
N ARG A 69 -0.48 -5.47 -12.13
CA ARG A 69 -0.05 -6.15 -13.36
C ARG A 69 0.10 -7.65 -13.16
N LEU A 70 0.58 -8.04 -11.98
CA LEU A 70 0.88 -9.42 -11.62
C LEU A 70 -0.38 -10.24 -11.35
N LEU A 71 -1.37 -9.65 -10.69
CA LEU A 71 -2.62 -10.32 -10.38
C LEU A 71 -3.47 -10.52 -11.63
N SER A 72 -4.13 -11.68 -11.71
CA SER A 72 -5.07 -11.99 -12.79
C SER A 72 -6.26 -11.03 -12.74
N PHE A 73 -6.91 -10.82 -13.90
CA PHE A 73 -8.09 -9.96 -13.99
C PHE A 73 -9.19 -10.38 -13.00
N VAL A 74 -9.44 -11.69 -12.89
CA VAL A 74 -10.44 -12.25 -11.98
C VAL A 74 -10.16 -11.88 -10.53
N VAL A 75 -8.92 -12.08 -10.06
CA VAL A 75 -8.55 -11.80 -8.66
C VAL A 75 -8.68 -10.32 -8.34
N LYS A 76 -8.16 -9.43 -9.21
CA LYS A 76 -8.24 -7.98 -8.98
C LYS A 76 -9.67 -7.48 -8.93
N ARG A 77 -10.51 -7.98 -9.83
CA ARG A 77 -11.93 -7.61 -9.88
C ARG A 77 -12.64 -8.10 -8.62
N GLN A 78 -12.37 -9.34 -8.19
CA GLN A 78 -12.95 -9.89 -6.98
C GLN A 78 -12.60 -9.06 -5.74
N LEU A 79 -11.34 -8.66 -5.59
CA LEU A 79 -10.91 -7.79 -4.48
C LEU A 79 -11.70 -6.47 -4.43
N VAL A 80 -11.95 -5.86 -5.59
CA VAL A 80 -12.75 -4.63 -5.65
C VAL A 80 -14.21 -4.92 -5.28
N LEU A 81 -14.81 -5.96 -5.86
CA LEU A 81 -16.20 -6.32 -5.60
C LEU A 81 -16.46 -6.70 -4.14
N ASP A 82 -15.53 -7.43 -3.52
CA ASP A 82 -15.63 -7.82 -2.11
C ASP A 82 -15.65 -6.58 -1.21
N GLU A 83 -14.82 -5.59 -1.49
CA GLU A 83 -14.76 -4.34 -0.74
C GLU A 83 -16.00 -3.47 -0.99
N LEU A 84 -16.49 -3.43 -2.23
CA LEU A 84 -17.72 -2.73 -2.59
C LEU A 84 -18.95 -3.33 -1.90
N ALA A 85 -19.01 -4.66 -1.78
CA ALA A 85 -20.06 -5.35 -1.05
C ALA A 85 -20.13 -4.95 0.45
N GLN A 86 -19.01 -4.47 1.03
CA GLN A 86 -18.97 -3.94 2.41
C GLN A 86 -19.47 -2.50 2.53
N ASP A 87 -19.78 -1.83 1.42
CA ASP A 87 -20.30 -0.46 1.38
C ASP A 87 -21.63 -0.38 0.60
N PRO A 88 -22.73 -0.93 1.15
CA PRO A 88 -24.02 -0.97 0.45
C PRO A 88 -24.60 0.42 0.14
N LEU A 89 -24.08 1.48 0.77
CA LEU A 89 -24.50 2.86 0.55
C LEU A 89 -23.62 3.58 -0.49
N ASN A 90 -22.62 2.92 -1.05
CA ASN A 90 -21.67 3.42 -2.04
C ASN A 90 -21.05 4.78 -1.64
N ARG A 91 -20.68 4.95 -0.37
CA ARG A 91 -20.10 6.19 0.15
C ARG A 91 -18.57 6.25 0.04
N ARG A 92 -17.90 5.11 -0.10
CA ARG A 92 -16.43 4.99 -0.13
C ARG A 92 -15.87 5.36 -1.49
N GLY A 93 -15.00 6.36 -1.52
CA GLY A 93 -14.29 6.71 -2.75
C GLY A 93 -13.20 5.70 -3.12
N PRO A 94 -12.60 5.81 -4.32
CA PRO A 94 -11.55 4.89 -4.79
C PRO A 94 -10.35 4.77 -3.84
N TRP A 95 -10.02 5.84 -3.10
CA TRP A 95 -8.96 5.82 -2.09
C TRP A 95 -9.35 4.96 -0.87
N THR A 96 -10.55 5.17 -0.33
CA THR A 96 -11.05 4.38 0.81
C THR A 96 -11.22 2.90 0.44
N VAL A 97 -11.68 2.60 -0.77
CA VAL A 97 -11.73 1.22 -1.28
C VAL A 97 -10.33 0.63 -1.39
N CYS A 98 -9.34 1.39 -1.84
CA CYS A 98 -7.95 0.95 -1.87
C CYS A 98 -7.43 0.60 -0.47
N GLU A 99 -7.68 1.46 0.52
CA GLU A 99 -7.31 1.19 1.92
C GLU A 99 -7.98 -0.06 2.47
N GLY A 100 -9.28 -0.26 2.19
CA GLY A 100 -10.03 -1.44 2.63
C GLY A 100 -9.51 -2.74 2.01
N ILE A 101 -9.22 -2.75 0.70
CA ILE A 101 -8.62 -3.90 0.02
C ILE A 101 -7.27 -4.25 0.65
N VAL A 102 -6.44 -3.25 0.93
CA VAL A 102 -5.11 -3.49 1.50
C VAL A 102 -5.21 -3.96 2.95
N ALA A 103 -6.12 -3.40 3.74
CA ALA A 103 -6.36 -3.85 5.11
C ALA A 103 -6.82 -5.31 5.17
N THR A 104 -7.68 -5.73 4.24
CA THR A 104 -8.26 -7.07 4.21
C THR A 104 -7.33 -8.11 3.58
N SER A 105 -6.73 -7.78 2.42
CA SER A 105 -5.96 -8.75 1.61
C SER A 105 -4.45 -8.55 1.67
N GLY A 106 -3.97 -7.40 2.18
CA GLY A 106 -2.56 -6.98 2.07
C GLY A 106 -2.12 -6.63 0.65
N MET A 107 -2.99 -6.78 -0.35
CA MET A 107 -2.69 -6.50 -1.75
C MET A 107 -3.04 -5.06 -2.10
N LEU A 108 -2.20 -4.44 -2.91
CA LEU A 108 -2.38 -3.06 -3.31
C LEU A 108 -2.72 -2.97 -4.80
N LEU A 109 -3.88 -2.41 -5.14
CA LEU A 109 -4.26 -2.14 -6.52
C LEU A 109 -4.03 -0.67 -6.88
N THR A 110 -3.90 -0.35 -8.17
CA THR A 110 -3.81 1.05 -8.59
C THR A 110 -5.15 1.74 -8.43
N ARG A 111 -5.12 2.99 -7.98
CA ARG A 111 -6.33 3.83 -7.87
C ARG A 111 -7.10 3.91 -9.19
N GLN A 112 -6.40 3.98 -10.31
CA GLN A 112 -7.03 4.02 -11.64
C GLN A 112 -7.83 2.74 -11.93
N TYR A 113 -7.27 1.57 -11.63
CA TYR A 113 -7.97 0.30 -11.83
C TYR A 113 -9.22 0.22 -10.95
N ILE A 114 -9.08 0.54 -9.66
CA ILE A 114 -10.22 0.56 -8.71
C ILE A 114 -11.30 1.52 -9.21
N GLN A 115 -10.93 2.73 -9.62
CA GLN A 115 -11.88 3.71 -10.14
C GLN A 115 -12.65 3.19 -11.35
N THR A 116 -11.97 2.53 -12.30
CA THR A 116 -12.63 1.94 -13.47
C THR A 116 -13.63 0.85 -13.07
N GLU A 117 -13.24 -0.06 -12.18
CA GLU A 117 -14.14 -1.12 -11.69
C GLU A 117 -15.34 -0.54 -10.93
N MET A 118 -15.12 0.48 -10.08
CA MET A 118 -16.20 1.19 -9.40
C MET A 118 -17.17 1.88 -10.36
N GLN A 119 -16.68 2.45 -11.47
CA GLN A 119 -17.55 3.04 -12.49
C GLN A 119 -18.39 1.99 -13.23
N ILE A 120 -17.82 0.80 -13.46
CA ILE A 120 -18.52 -0.32 -14.13
C ILE A 120 -19.60 -0.90 -13.22
N HIS A 121 -19.31 -1.06 -11.93
CA HIS A 121 -20.16 -1.79 -11.00
C HIS A 121 -21.09 -0.92 -10.15
N GLU A 122 -20.70 0.33 -9.88
CA GLU A 122 -21.42 1.26 -9.00
C GLU A 122 -21.56 2.63 -9.66
N LEU A 123 -22.01 2.67 -10.91
CA LEU A 123 -22.17 3.93 -11.64
C LEU A 123 -22.98 4.97 -10.84
N ASN A 124 -24.10 4.55 -10.23
CA ASN A 124 -24.96 5.43 -9.44
C ASN A 124 -24.28 6.00 -8.19
N GLY A 125 -23.53 5.15 -7.46
CA GLY A 125 -22.77 5.57 -6.28
C GLY A 125 -21.57 6.45 -6.63
N PHE A 126 -20.95 6.19 -7.78
CA PHE A 126 -19.86 7.02 -8.28
C PHE A 126 -20.34 8.41 -8.71
N LEU A 127 -21.47 8.50 -9.41
CA LEU A 127 -22.07 9.76 -9.84
C LEU A 127 -22.60 10.59 -8.67
N SER A 128 -23.23 9.97 -7.67
CA SER A 128 -23.75 10.69 -6.50
C SER A 128 -22.64 11.32 -5.64
N ARG A 129 -21.43 10.74 -5.66
CA ARG A 129 -20.21 11.30 -5.02
C ARG A 129 -19.55 12.43 -5.81
N ALA A 130 -20.06 12.79 -6.99
CA ALA A 130 -19.58 13.92 -7.76
C ALA A 130 -20.59 15.08 -7.74
N PRO A 131 -20.94 15.69 -6.58
CA PRO A 131 -22.08 16.59 -6.55
C PRO A 131 -21.80 17.87 -7.36
N MET A 132 -20.58 18.40 -7.32
CA MET A 132 -20.23 19.70 -7.90
C MET A 132 -18.71 19.88 -8.04
N ALA A 133 -18.01 19.01 -8.77
CA ALA A 133 -16.60 19.26 -9.05
C ALA A 133 -16.48 20.46 -10.00
N LYS A 134 -16.13 21.65 -9.47
CA LYS A 134 -15.83 22.83 -10.29
C LYS A 134 -14.71 22.45 -11.28
N LYS A 135 -14.97 22.71 -12.57
CA LYS A 135 -13.95 22.75 -13.63
C LYS A 135 -12.96 23.88 -13.38
#